data_AF-A0A532DXV9-F1
#
_entry.id   AF-A0A532DXV9-F1
#
_cell.length_a   1.000
_cell.length_b   1.000
_cell.length_c   1.000
_cell.angle_alpha   90.00
_cell.angle_beta   90.00
_cell.angle_gamma   90.00
#
_symmetry.space_group_name_H-M   'P 1'
#
loop_
_entity.id
_entity.type
_entity.pdbx_description
1 polymer ?
#
loop_
_entity_poly.entity_id
_entity_poly.type
_entity_poly.pdbx_seq_one_letter_code
_entity_poly.pdbx_strand_id
1 'polypeptide(L)'
;MAKRTSDDLKSFLEMPYDELEAMNLKAMQRAEKAGAKELEQEYTSWLKKETHIKAVTLCFSDIEGRLHMLDYDKKYLLESLGNLTFDGSSIRGFTPQHESDLRLAVDWSSIRYLPAD
;
A
#
# COMPACT_ATOMS: atom_id res chain seq x y z
N MET A 1 -40.04 19.74 -5.87
CA MET A 1 -39.14 19.19 -4.83
C MET A 1 -38.66 17.84 -5.31
N ALA A 2 -37.40 17.75 -5.76
CA ALA A 2 -36.83 16.50 -6.24
C ALA A 2 -36.55 15.58 -5.06
N LYS A 3 -37.09 14.36 -5.14
CA LYS A 3 -36.94 13.29 -4.16
C LYS A 3 -35.50 12.78 -4.25
N ARG A 4 -34.62 13.18 -3.32
CA ARG A 4 -33.31 12.54 -3.14
C ARG A 4 -33.58 11.09 -2.75
N THR A 5 -33.34 10.17 -3.68
CA THR A 5 -33.19 8.74 -3.39
C THR A 5 -32.02 8.59 -2.45
N SER A 6 -32.17 7.71 -1.45
CA SER A 6 -31.16 7.39 -0.44
C SER A 6 -29.76 7.29 -1.06
N ASP A 7 -28.85 8.17 -0.65
CA ASP A 7 -27.43 7.87 -0.73
C ASP A 7 -27.24 6.53 -0.02
N ASP A 8 -26.80 5.51 -0.74
CA ASP A 8 -26.48 4.22 -0.15
C ASP A 8 -25.55 4.45 1.06
N LEU A 9 -25.90 3.90 2.22
CA LEU A 9 -25.11 4.04 3.45
C LEU A 9 -23.69 3.44 3.33
N LYS A 10 -23.38 2.83 2.17
CA LYS A 10 -22.12 2.14 1.88
C LYS A 10 -21.68 2.51 0.45
N SER A 11 -20.53 3.19 0.34
CA SER A 11 -19.85 3.47 -0.93
C SER A 11 -18.59 2.60 -0.98
N PHE A 12 -18.63 1.49 -1.72
CA PHE A 12 -17.50 0.58 -1.91
C PHE A 12 -16.75 0.89 -3.19
N LEU A 13 -15.45 0.56 -3.22
CA LEU A 13 -14.70 0.48 -4.47
C LEU A 13 -14.96 -0.89 -5.08
N GLU A 14 -15.99 -0.98 -5.92
CA GLU A 14 -16.26 -2.19 -6.70
C GLU A 14 -15.41 -2.15 -7.98
N MET A 15 -14.50 -3.12 -8.12
CA MET A 15 -13.63 -3.24 -9.28
C MET A 15 -13.74 -4.66 -9.85
N PRO A 16 -14.16 -4.83 -11.12
CA PRO A 16 -14.16 -6.13 -11.79
C PRO A 16 -12.74 -6.71 -11.86
N TYR A 17 -12.62 -8.04 -11.83
CA TYR A 17 -11.31 -8.71 -11.93
C TYR A 17 -10.55 -8.35 -13.22
N ASP A 18 -11.24 -8.16 -14.34
CA ASP A 18 -10.62 -7.73 -15.61
C ASP A 18 -9.97 -6.34 -15.50
N GLU A 19 -10.60 -5.42 -14.76
CA GLU A 19 -10.05 -4.08 -14.51
C GLU A 19 -8.87 -4.16 -13.55
N LEU A 20 -8.99 -4.98 -12.49
CA LEU A 20 -7.92 -5.23 -11.53
C LEU A 20 -6.69 -5.85 -12.20
N GLU A 21 -6.89 -6.81 -13.10
CA GLU A 21 -5.83 -7.42 -13.91
C GLU A 21 -5.14 -6.36 -14.77
N ALA A 22 -5.90 -5.57 -15.52
CA ALA A 22 -5.36 -4.51 -16.36
C ALA A 22 -4.53 -3.50 -15.55
N MET A 23 -5.00 -3.12 -14.35
CA MET A 23 -4.27 -2.24 -13.45
C MET A 23 -2.96 -2.86 -12.96
N ASN A 24 -2.96 -4.13 -12.57
CA ASN A 24 -1.77 -4.83 -12.10
C ASN A 24 -0.74 -5.07 -13.22
N LEU A 25 -1.18 -5.42 -14.43
CA LEU A 25 -0.31 -5.53 -15.61
C LEU A 25 0.33 -4.19 -15.96
N LYS A 26 -0.44 -3.10 -15.88
CA LYS A 26 0.09 -1.75 -16.08
C LYS A 26 1.12 -1.39 -15.00
N ALA A 27 0.85 -1.67 -13.73
CA ALA A 27 1.79 -1.43 -12.64
C ALA A 27 3.11 -2.19 -12.84
N MET A 28 3.03 -3.46 -13.26
CA MET A 28 4.19 -4.27 -13.61
C MET A 28 5.01 -3.63 -14.74
N GLN A 29 4.37 -3.21 -15.83
CA GLN A 29 5.07 -2.54 -16.94
C GLN A 29 5.68 -1.19 -16.52
N ARG A 30 5.06 -0.47 -15.58
CA ARG A 30 5.60 0.78 -15.05
C ARG A 30 6.83 0.54 -14.19
N ALA A 31 6.84 -0.50 -13.37
CA ALA A 31 7.98 -0.91 -12.56
C ALA A 31 9.25 -1.14 -13.40
N GLU A 32 9.12 -1.66 -14.62
CA GLU A 32 10.25 -1.88 -15.53
C GLU A 32 10.77 -0.61 -16.21
N LYS A 33 9.92 0.42 -16.35
CA LYS A 33 10.18 1.57 -17.23
C LYS A 33 10.48 2.87 -16.50
N ALA A 34 9.99 3.03 -15.27
CA ALA A 34 10.06 4.27 -14.51
C ALA A 34 11.08 4.20 -13.38
N GLY A 35 11.65 5.35 -13.03
CA GLY A 35 12.53 5.45 -11.86
C GLY A 35 11.75 5.45 -10.54
N ALA A 36 12.40 5.06 -9.44
CA ALA A 36 11.78 4.98 -8.11
C ALA A 36 11.06 6.28 -7.69
N LYS A 37 11.67 7.44 -7.94
CA LYS A 37 11.08 8.75 -7.62
C LYS A 37 9.87 9.10 -8.48
N GLU A 38 9.85 8.67 -9.74
CA GLU A 38 8.72 8.86 -10.64
C GLU A 38 7.53 8.01 -10.18
N LEU A 39 7.78 6.74 -9.83
CA LEU A 39 6.78 5.82 -9.29
C LEU A 39 6.21 6.32 -7.96
N GLU A 40 7.06 6.78 -7.04
CA GLU A 40 6.62 7.38 -5.79
C GLU A 40 5.67 8.55 -6.05
N GLN A 41 6.03 9.49 -6.92
CA GLN A 41 5.18 10.63 -7.25
C GLN A 41 3.86 10.22 -7.89
N GLU A 42 3.89 9.25 -8.81
CA GLU A 42 2.70 8.74 -9.48
C GLU A 42 1.72 8.11 -8.48
N TYR A 43 2.18 7.15 -7.68
CA TYR A 43 1.32 6.40 -6.78
C TYR A 43 0.89 7.20 -5.55
N THR A 44 1.75 8.06 -5.00
CA THR A 44 1.32 8.96 -3.91
C THR A 44 0.28 9.96 -4.39
N SER A 45 0.41 10.46 -5.62
CA SER A 45 -0.60 11.35 -6.22
C SER A 45 -1.92 10.63 -6.47
N TRP A 46 -1.87 9.37 -6.91
CA TRP A 46 -3.06 8.54 -7.08
C TRP A 46 -3.74 8.21 -5.74
N LEU A 47 -2.98 7.76 -4.72
CA LEU A 47 -3.49 7.46 -3.38
C LEU A 47 -4.14 8.68 -2.71
N LYS A 48 -3.62 9.88 -2.96
CA LYS A 48 -4.22 11.14 -2.47
C LYS A 48 -5.58 11.43 -3.11
N LYS A 49 -5.77 11.06 -4.38
CA LYS A 49 -7.01 11.29 -5.14
C LYS A 49 -8.06 10.22 -4.86
N GLU A 50 -7.64 8.96 -4.71
CA GLU A 50 -8.55 7.85 -4.45
C GLU A 50 -9.18 7.98 -3.06
N THR A 51 -10.50 7.97 -2.97
CA THR A 51 -11.24 8.20 -1.73
C THR A 51 -11.67 6.92 -1.04
N HIS A 52 -11.79 5.81 -1.77
CA HIS A 52 -12.32 4.55 -1.25
C HIS A 52 -11.25 3.70 -0.57
N ILE A 53 -9.98 3.82 -0.97
CA ILE A 53 -8.87 3.15 -0.28
C ILE A 53 -8.61 3.81 1.07
N LYS A 54 -8.74 3.02 2.14
CA LYS A 54 -8.55 3.46 3.53
C LYS A 54 -7.22 3.00 4.13
N ALA A 55 -6.75 1.83 3.72
CA ALA A 55 -5.52 1.25 4.20
C ALA A 55 -4.62 0.82 3.05
N VAL A 56 -3.31 0.77 3.32
CA VAL A 56 -2.29 0.24 2.43
C VAL A 56 -1.45 -0.74 3.23
N THR A 57 -1.35 -1.97 2.75
CA THR A 57 -0.53 -3.01 3.37
C THR A 57 0.90 -2.91 2.83
N LEU A 58 1.86 -2.73 3.73
CA LEU A 58 3.28 -2.88 3.41
C LEU A 58 3.75 -4.27 3.79
N CYS A 59 4.49 -4.90 2.89
CA CYS A 59 5.00 -6.24 3.09
C CYS A 59 6.52 -6.24 3.05
N PHE A 60 7.15 -7.04 3.91
CA PHE A 60 8.58 -7.30 3.88
C PHE A 60 8.84 -8.75 4.29
N SER A 61 9.98 -9.30 3.88
CA SER A 61 10.36 -10.68 4.25
C SER A 61 11.46 -10.68 5.31
N ASP A 62 11.40 -11.63 6.23
CA ASP A 62 12.52 -11.89 7.13
C ASP A 62 13.60 -12.79 6.49
N ILE A 63 14.67 -13.09 7.24
CA ILE A 63 15.80 -13.88 6.73
C ILE A 63 15.42 -15.34 6.42
N GLU A 64 14.32 -15.86 6.99
CA GLU A 64 13.78 -17.18 6.66
C GLU A 64 12.85 -17.15 5.44
N GLY A 65 12.57 -15.96 4.90
CA GLY A 65 11.64 -15.76 3.79
C GLY A 65 10.18 -15.69 4.22
N ARG A 66 9.87 -15.49 5.51
CA ARG A 66 8.48 -15.28 5.95
C ARG A 66 8.03 -13.88 5.58
N LEU A 67 6.86 -13.77 4.96
CA LEU A 67 6.25 -12.50 4.59
C LEU A 67 5.50 -11.91 5.80
N HIS A 68 5.94 -10.73 6.23
CA HIS A 68 5.30 -9.91 7.26
C HIS A 68 4.46 -8.82 6.58
N MET A 69 3.29 -8.52 7.15
CA MET A 69 2.35 -7.54 6.61
C MET A 69 2.00 -6.52 7.68
N LEU A 70 2.05 -5.23 7.32
CA LEU A 70 1.68 -4.10 8.17
C LEU A 70 0.64 -3.25 7.46
N ASP A 71 -0.56 -3.18 8.04
CA ASP A 71 -1.64 -2.34 7.53
C ASP A 71 -1.50 -0.92 8.07
N TYR A 72 -1.28 0.03 7.16
CA TYR A 72 -1.26 1.44 7.49
C TYR A 72 -2.55 2.12 7.06
N ASP A 73 -3.09 3.01 7.89
CA ASP A 73 -4.02 4.03 7.39
C ASP A 73 -3.33 4.81 6.26
N LYS A 74 -4.04 4.98 5.14
CA LYS A 74 -3.49 5.61 3.94
C LYS A 74 -2.99 7.03 4.20
N LYS A 75 -3.68 7.82 5.03
CA LYS A 75 -3.26 9.21 5.31
C LYS A 75 -1.98 9.20 6.13
N TYR A 76 -1.94 8.36 7.17
CA TYR A 76 -0.73 8.20 7.98
C TYR A 76 0.48 7.77 7.14
N LEU A 77 0.30 6.78 6.26
CA LEU A 77 1.36 6.32 5.35
C LEU A 77 1.91 7.49 4.51
N LEU A 78 1.03 8.25 3.86
CA LEU A 78 1.40 9.35 2.97
C LEU A 78 2.10 10.51 3.70
N GLU A 79 1.78 10.73 4.98
CA GLU A 79 2.41 11.74 5.83
C GLU A 79 3.76 11.26 6.40
N SER A 80 3.97 9.94 6.49
CA SER A 80 5.09 9.33 7.22
C SER A 80 6.06 8.52 6.34
N LEU A 81 6.06 8.68 5.02
CA LEU A 81 6.86 7.86 4.08
C LEU A 81 8.36 7.75 4.41
N GLY A 82 8.95 8.76 5.05
CA GLY A 82 10.36 8.75 5.47
C GLY A 82 10.63 8.20 6.87
N ASN A 83 9.59 7.78 7.60
CA ASN A 83 9.67 7.44 9.01
C ASN A 83 8.69 6.32 9.42
N LEU A 84 8.49 5.34 8.55
CA LEU A 84 7.74 4.13 8.88
C LEU A 84 8.65 3.21 9.69
N THR A 85 8.22 2.83 10.90
CA THR A 85 9.01 2.00 11.80
C THR A 85 8.29 0.73 12.20
N PHE A 86 9.05 -0.28 12.61
CA PHE A 86 8.56 -1.53 13.18
C PHE A 86 9.59 -2.10 14.18
N ASP A 87 9.12 -2.98 15.06
CA ASP A 87 9.97 -3.69 16.02
C ASP A 87 10.66 -4.88 15.36
N GLY A 88 11.94 -4.73 15.02
CA GLY A 88 12.82 -5.75 14.49
C GLY A 88 13.17 -6.86 15.47
N SER A 89 13.03 -6.64 16.78
CA SER A 89 13.28 -7.69 17.78
C SER A 89 12.20 -8.76 17.84
N SER A 90 11.00 -8.40 17.37
CA SER A 90 9.89 -9.32 17.12
C SER A 90 10.01 -10.06 15.78
N ILE A 91 11.00 -9.74 14.94
CA ILE A 91 11.23 -10.36 13.64
C ILE A 91 12.46 -11.26 13.68
N ARG A 92 12.31 -12.49 13.20
CA ARG A 92 13.40 -13.46 13.27
C ARG A 92 14.58 -13.04 12.41
N GLY A 93 15.75 -12.94 13.04
CA GLY A 93 17.02 -12.68 12.35
C GLY A 93 17.25 -11.22 11.98
N PHE A 94 16.49 -10.27 12.55
CA PHE A 94 16.65 -8.84 12.32
C PHE A 94 17.54 -8.18 13.38
N THR A 95 17.01 -7.89 14.57
CA THR A 95 17.77 -7.18 15.62
C THR A 95 17.53 -7.74 17.03
N PRO A 96 18.48 -7.57 17.96
CA PRO A 96 18.24 -7.81 19.38
C PRO A 96 17.34 -6.72 19.98
N GLN A 97 16.76 -6.99 21.16
CA GLN A 97 15.78 -6.08 21.80
C GLN A 97 16.30 -4.66 22.07
N HIS A 98 17.60 -4.46 22.29
CA HIS A 98 18.18 -3.13 22.54
C HIS A 98 18.39 -2.30 21.25
N GLU A 99 18.18 -2.89 20.08
CA GLU A 99 18.25 -2.27 18.74
C GLU A 99 16.95 -2.58 17.96
N SER A 100 15.81 -2.59 18.64
CA SER A 100 14.53 -3.03 18.08
C SER A 100 14.03 -2.17 16.93
N ASP A 101 14.19 -0.85 17.01
CA ASP A 101 13.51 0.07 16.11
C ASP A 101 14.17 0.10 14.72
N LEU A 102 13.50 -0.50 13.74
CA LEU A 102 13.92 -0.49 12.35
C LEU A 102 13.00 0.38 11.49
N ARG A 103 13.50 0.81 10.33
CA ARG A 103 12.75 1.60 9.35
C ARG A 103 12.36 0.77 8.14
N LEU A 104 11.19 1.06 7.59
CA LEU A 104 10.74 0.54 6.30
C LEU A 104 10.84 1.64 5.25
N ALA A 105 11.45 1.31 4.12
CA ALA A 105 11.36 2.08 2.90
C ALA A 105 10.34 1.41 1.98
N VAL A 106 9.48 2.21 1.35
CA VAL A 106 8.49 1.69 0.40
C VAL A 106 9.13 1.49 -0.96
N ASP A 107 9.05 0.28 -1.49
CA ASP A 107 9.32 0.01 -2.91
C ASP A 107 8.04 0.21 -3.73
N TRP A 108 7.96 1.35 -4.41
CA TRP A 108 6.81 1.70 -5.23
C TRP A 108 6.68 0.86 -6.51
N SER A 109 7.74 0.16 -6.92
CA SER A 109 7.72 -0.74 -8.08
C SER A 109 6.96 -2.05 -7.80
N SER A 110 6.81 -2.42 -6.53
CA SER A 110 6.13 -3.64 -6.11
C SER A 110 4.64 -3.47 -5.85
N ILE A 111 4.05 -2.30 -6.16
CA ILE A 111 2.63 -2.04 -5.85
C ILE A 111 1.72 -3.04 -6.58
N ARG A 112 0.72 -3.55 -5.86
CA ARG A 112 -0.32 -4.42 -6.40
C ARG A 112 -1.67 -4.01 -5.85
N TYR A 113 -2.69 -4.15 -6.68
CA TYR A 113 -4.09 -3.95 -6.33
C TYR A 113 -4.68 -5.31 -6.02
N LEU A 114 -5.18 -5.48 -4.79
CA LEU A 114 -5.81 -6.71 -4.34
C LEU A 114 -7.33 -6.64 -4.57
N PRO A 115 -7.97 -7.79 -4.86
CA PRO A 115 -9.42 -7.85 -4.87
C PRO A 115 -9.96 -7.58 -3.47
N ALA A 116 -11.20 -7.08 -3.42
CA ALA A 116 -11.89 -6.70 -2.18
C ALA A 116 -12.91 -7.77 -1.72
N ASP A 117 -12.77 -9.00 -2.22
CA ASP A 117 -13.72 -10.11 -2.06
C ASP A 117 -13.81 -10.67 -0.63
#